data_AF-A0A8W8MM98-F1
#
_entry.id   AF-A0A8W8MM98-F1
#
_cell.length_a   1.000
_cell.length_b   1.000
_cell.length_c   1.000
_cell.angle_alpha   90.00
_cell.angle_beta   90.00
_cell.angle_gamma   90.00
#
_symmetry.space_group_name_H-M   'P 1'
#
loop_
_entity.id
_entity.type
_entity.pdbx_description
1 polymer ?
#
loop_
_entity_poly.entity_id
_entity_poly.type
_entity_poly.pdbx_seq_one_letter_code
_entity_poly.pdbx_strand_id
1 'polypeptide(L)'
;LILLNEEYFNKLRDSIIASQPPDKQQAMVQCFENLMSGIERSLHTKNRDKFTQNLSLFRRDVNDSLKAANGQSPTHCTQFLDMMS
;
A
#
# COMPACT_ATOMS: atom_id res chain seq x y z
N LEU A 1 8.34 -13.84 -11.81
CA LEU A 1 7.22 -13.97 -12.76
C LEU A 1 6.52 -12.64 -12.98
N ILE A 2 6.09 -11.90 -11.94
CA ILE A 2 5.63 -10.50 -12.08
C ILE A 2 6.67 -9.59 -12.75
N LEU A 3 7.96 -9.73 -12.40
CA LEU A 3 9.07 -8.98 -12.99
C LEU A 3 9.34 -9.28 -14.48
N LEU A 4 8.84 -10.41 -15.00
CA LEU A 4 9.04 -10.84 -16.38
C LEU A 4 7.82 -10.55 -17.27
N ASN A 5 6.65 -10.34 -16.66
CA ASN A 5 5.40 -10.10 -17.36
C ASN A 5 4.75 -8.81 -16.83
N GLU A 6 5.41 -7.69 -17.12
CA GLU A 6 4.91 -6.36 -16.74
C GLU A 6 3.53 -6.07 -17.31
N GLU A 7 3.22 -6.60 -18.48
CA GLU A 7 1.92 -6.42 -19.12
C GLU A 7 0.78 -7.07 -18.32
N TYR A 8 1.03 -8.25 -17.75
CA TYR A 8 0.07 -8.92 -16.86
C TYR A 8 -0.06 -8.15 -15.54
N PHE A 9 1.05 -7.64 -15.00
CA PHE A 9 1.04 -6.84 -13.78
C PHE A 9 0.25 -5.54 -13.95
N ASN A 10 0.43 -4.83 -15.07
CA ASN A 10 -0.31 -3.61 -15.36
C ASN A 10 -1.81 -3.88 -15.50
N LYS A 11 -2.21 -4.93 -16.22
CA LYS A 11 -3.62 -5.35 -16.31
C LYS A 11 -4.20 -5.68 -14.93
N LEU A 12 -3.44 -6.37 -14.08
CA LEU A 12 -3.86 -6.68 -12.72
C LEU A 12 -4.01 -5.41 -11.87
N ARG A 13 -3.04 -4.50 -11.95
CA ARG A 13 -3.05 -3.20 -11.27
C ARG A 13 -4.31 -2.41 -11.65
N ASP A 14 -4.56 -2.25 -12.95
CA ASP A 14 -5.73 -1.52 -13.44
C ASP A 14 -7.04 -2.18 -13.00
N SER A 15 -7.13 -3.51 -13.05
CA SER A 15 -8.30 -4.25 -12.57
C SER A 15 -8.53 -4.06 -11.07
N ILE A 16 -7.47 -4.06 -10.25
CA ILE A 16 -7.58 -3.86 -8.80
C ILE A 16 -7.96 -2.41 -8.50
N ILE A 17 -7.35 -1.44 -9.16
CA ILE A 17 -7.67 -0.01 -8.96
C ILE A 17 -9.13 0.24 -9.36
N ALA A 18 -9.57 -0.24 -10.52
CA ALA A 18 -10.95 -0.09 -10.98
C ALA A 18 -11.97 -0.77 -10.05
N SER A 19 -11.56 -1.79 -9.30
CA SER A 19 -12.41 -2.44 -8.29
C SER A 19 -12.59 -1.62 -7.01
N GLN A 20 -11.75 -0.61 -6.78
CA GLN A 20 -11.83 0.26 -5.61
C GLN A 20 -12.77 1.44 -5.85
N PRO A 21 -13.43 1.95 -4.79
CA PRO A 21 -14.23 3.18 -4.89
C PRO A 21 -13.36 4.37 -5.32
N PRO A 22 -13.91 5.35 -6.07
CA PRO A 22 -13.14 6.43 -6.70
C PRO A 22 -12.26 7.22 -5.72
N ASP A 23 -12.73 7.44 -4.49
CA ASP A 23 -11.99 8.11 -3.41
C ASP A 23 -10.68 7.37 -3.03
N LYS A 24 -10.67 6.03 -3.17
CA LYS A 24 -9.51 5.18 -2.86
C LYS A 24 -8.66 4.83 -4.07
N GLN A 25 -9.13 5.08 -5.29
CA GLN A 25 -8.39 4.71 -6.50
C GLN A 25 -7.03 5.38 -6.55
N GLN A 26 -6.97 6.68 -6.22
CA GLN A 26 -5.72 7.42 -6.24
C GLN A 26 -4.72 6.93 -5.18
N ALA A 27 -5.18 6.59 -3.98
CA ALA A 27 -4.35 5.97 -2.96
C ALA A 27 -3.82 4.60 -3.43
N MET A 28 -4.66 3.80 -4.07
CA MET A 28 -4.27 2.49 -4.62
C MET A 28 -3.25 2.62 -5.76
N VAL A 29 -3.40 3.63 -6.64
CA VAL A 29 -2.43 3.98 -7.69
C VAL A 29 -1.06 4.24 -7.06
N GLN A 30 -1.00 5.08 -6.03
CA GLN A 30 0.24 5.42 -5.31
C GLN A 30 0.88 4.19 -4.63
N CYS A 31 0.07 3.32 -4.02
CA CYS A 31 0.56 2.08 -3.43
C CYS A 31 1.30 1.22 -4.47
N PHE A 32 0.74 1.08 -5.68
CA PHE A 32 1.37 0.33 -6.77
C PHE A 32 2.63 1.00 -7.32
N GLU A 33 2.70 2.34 -7.36
CA GLU A 33 3.93 3.06 -7.73
C GLU A 33 5.05 2.80 -6.72
N ASN A 34 4.75 2.86 -5.42
CA ASN A 34 5.70 2.54 -4.36
C ASN A 34 6.15 1.07 -4.43
N LEU A 35 5.24 0.15 -4.76
CA LEU A 35 5.56 -1.27 -4.92
C LEU A 35 6.64 -1.50 -6.01
N MET A 36 6.52 -0.80 -7.14
CA MET A 36 7.43 -0.91 -8.28
C MET A 36 8.62 0.05 -8.21
N SER A 37 8.67 0.92 -7.20
CA SER A 37 9.73 1.94 -7.09
C SER A 37 11.12 1.31 -6.96
N GLY A 38 11.95 1.60 -7.95
CA GLY A 38 13.32 1.11 -8.02
C GLY A 38 13.44 -0.40 -8.19
N ILE A 39 12.40 -1.05 -8.75
CA ILE A 39 12.40 -2.45 -9.17
C ILE A 39 12.77 -2.52 -10.65
N GLU A 40 13.78 -3.33 -10.98
CA GLU A 40 14.24 -3.55 -12.35
C GLU A 40 13.66 -4.84 -12.96
N ARG A 41 13.69 -4.97 -14.29
CA ARG A 41 13.33 -6.22 -15.01
C ARG A 41 14.40 -7.31 -14.90
N SER A 42 14.93 -7.52 -13.70
CA SER A 42 16.07 -8.39 -13.45
C SER A 42 15.78 -9.32 -12.28
N LEU A 43 16.18 -10.60 -12.38
CA LEU A 43 15.97 -11.59 -11.32
C LEU A 43 17.09 -11.61 -10.27
N HIS A 44 17.93 -10.57 -10.21
CA HIS A 44 18.99 -10.46 -9.23
C HIS A 44 18.43 -10.52 -7.80
N THR A 45 19.18 -11.16 -6.89
CA THR A 45 18.81 -11.29 -5.47
C THR A 45 18.47 -9.94 -4.84
N LYS A 46 19.29 -8.90 -5.09
CA LYS A 46 19.02 -7.53 -4.61
C LYS A 46 17.66 -6.97 -5.06
N ASN A 47 17.28 -7.23 -6.31
CA ASN A 47 16.00 -6.76 -6.85
C ASN A 47 14.81 -7.52 -6.25
N ARG A 48 15.00 -8.82 -5.97
CA ARG A 48 14.00 -9.64 -5.26
C ARG A 48 13.82 -9.21 -3.81
N ASP A 49 14.90 -8.92 -3.10
CA ASP A 49 14.86 -8.38 -1.73
C ASP A 49 14.12 -7.05 -1.70
N LYS A 50 14.44 -6.15 -2.62
CA LYS A 50 13.77 -4.85 -2.73
C LYS A 50 12.28 -4.99 -3.04
N PHE A 51 11.89 -5.89 -3.93
CA PHE A 51 10.47 -6.18 -4.19
C PHE A 51 9.77 -6.68 -2.93
N THR A 52 10.43 -7.54 -2.14
CA THR A 52 9.87 -8.07 -0.88
C THR A 52 9.72 -6.97 0.17
N GLN A 53 10.67 -6.04 0.24
CA GLN A 53 10.61 -4.86 1.10
C GLN A 53 9.46 -3.93 0.68
N ASN A 54 9.36 -3.60 -0.60
CA ASN A 54 8.29 -2.79 -1.15
C ASN A 54 6.91 -3.44 -0.94
N LEU A 55 6.81 -4.77 -1.00
CA LEU A 55 5.58 -5.51 -0.72
C LEU A 55 5.13 -5.35 0.74
N SER A 56 6.09 -5.27 1.67
CA SER A 56 5.80 -5.04 3.08
C SER A 56 5.22 -3.64 3.30
N LEU A 57 5.74 -2.64 2.58
CA LEU A 57 5.21 -1.28 2.59
C LEU A 57 3.83 -1.22 1.93
N PHE A 58 3.67 -1.83 0.76
CA PHE A 58 2.40 -1.93 0.05
C PHE A 58 1.28 -2.48 0.94
N ARG A 59 1.54 -3.56 1.69
CA ARG A 59 0.55 -4.14 2.62
C ARG A 59 0.13 -3.14 3.70
N ARG A 60 1.07 -2.35 4.22
CA ARG A 60 0.80 -1.31 5.22
C ARG A 60 -0.02 -0.17 4.61
N ASP A 61 0.40 0.38 3.47
CA ASP A 61 -0.27 1.51 2.82
C ASP A 61 -1.69 1.17 2.37
N VAL A 62 -1.89 -0.05 1.85
CA VAL A 62 -3.23 -0.54 1.51
C VAL A 62 -4.09 -0.66 2.77
N ASN A 63 -3.57 -1.21 3.86
CA ASN A 63 -4.32 -1.33 5.11
C ASN A 63 -4.69 0.03 5.71
N ASP A 64 -3.80 1.01 5.60
CA ASP A 64 -4.03 2.39 6.06
C ASP A 64 -5.08 3.10 5.19
N SER A 65 -4.94 2.99 3.87
CA SER A 65 -5.90 3.51 2.88
C SER A 65 -7.29 2.86 3.03
N LEU A 66 -7.34 1.58 3.42
CA LEU A 66 -8.59 0.89 3.68
C LEU A 66 -9.23 1.34 4.99
N LYS A 67 -8.43 1.52 6.05
CA LYS A 67 -8.87 2.02 7.37
C LYS A 67 -9.38 3.45 7.32
N ALA A 68 -8.79 4.32 6.49
CA ALA A 68 -9.18 5.73 6.37
C ALA A 68 -10.67 5.93 5.98
N ALA A 69 -11.29 4.98 5.26
CA ALA A 69 -12.72 5.07 4.93
C ALA A 69 -13.68 4.57 6.03
N ASN A 70 -13.15 3.94 7.08
CA ASN A 70 -13.93 3.48 8.22
C ASN A 70 -13.57 4.31 9.46
N GLY A 71 -13.81 5.62 9.38
CA GLY A 71 -13.96 6.58 10.49
C GLY A 71 -13.46 6.19 11.89
N GLN A 72 -12.17 5.84 12.04
CA GLN A 72 -11.57 5.71 13.35
C GLN A 72 -10.92 7.05 13.71
N SER A 73 -11.68 7.81 14.49
CA SER A 73 -11.18 8.88 15.34
C SER A 73 -9.84 8.47 15.97
N PRO A 74 -8.83 9.35 16.02
CA PRO A 74 -7.66 9.08 16.82
C PRO A 74 -8.13 9.02 18.27
N THR A 75 -8.09 7.82 18.87
CA THR A 75 -8.25 7.67 20.30
C THR A 75 -7.14 8.47 20.95
N HIS A 76 -7.50 9.68 21.39
CA HIS A 76 -6.65 10.59 22.13
C HIS A 76 -6.38 9.94 23.49
N CYS A 77 -5.29 9.19 23.57
CA CYS A 77 -4.73 8.70 24.83
C CYS A 77 -4.23 9.89 25.65
N THR A 78 -5.10 10.65 26.32
CA THR A 78 -4.67 11.60 27.37
C THR A 78 -5.73 12.03 28.38
N GLN A 79 -6.89 11.36 28.50
CA GLN A 79 -7.91 11.74 29.50
C GLN A 79 -7.91 10.84 30.73
N PHE A 80 -6.76 10.68 31.40
CA PHE A 80 -6.70 9.92 32.66
C PHE A 80 -5.86 10.53 33.78
N LEU A 81 -5.29 11.74 33.64
CA LEU A 81 -4.43 12.30 34.71
C LEU A 81 -4.90 13.62 35.34
N ASP A 82 -6.03 14.19 34.94
CA ASP A 82 -6.53 15.46 35.51
C ASP A 82 -7.81 15.29 36.38
N MET A 83 -8.06 14.08 36.88
CA MET A 83 -9.26 13.78 37.69
C MET A 83 -8.96 13.14 39.05
N MET A 84 -7.76 13.37 39.58
CA MET A 84 -7.40 13.12 40.98
C MET A 84 -6.96 14.44 41.62
N SER A 85 -7.95 15.28 41.93
CA SER A 85 -7.86 16.26 43.01
C SER A 85 -8.63 15.76 44.22
#